data_AF-A0A522S8F6-F1
#
_entry.id   AF-A0A522S8F6-F1
#
_cell.length_a   1.000
_cell.length_b   1.000
_cell.length_c   1.000
_cell.angle_alpha   90.00
_cell.angle_beta   90.00
_cell.angle_gamma   90.00
#
_symmetry.space_group_name_H-M   'P 1'
#
loop_
_entity.id
_entity.type
_entity.pdbx_description
1 polymer ?
#
loop_
_entity_poly.entity_id
_entity_poly.type
_entity_poly.pdbx_seq_one_letter_code
_entity_poly.pdbx_strand_id
1 'polypeptide(L)'
;MDAILNQIFDTLSDKIKIGHAKDVKRSGTDKSEKHADIGDETASESHTFRGVGEIELPAPGLGELDYDLYFKRLAKKHPNIPMIIEHLDEADVPRAKKFVDGKLRAHGL
;
A
#
# COMPACT_ATOMS: atom_id res chain seq x y z
N MET A 1 -3.40 -12.91 -5.08
CA MET A 1 -3.25 -11.45 -5.27
C MET A 1 -2.41 -11.15 -6.51
N ASP A 2 -1.42 -11.99 -6.79
CA ASP A 2 -0.41 -11.84 -7.86
C ASP A 2 -1.00 -11.72 -9.27
N ALA A 3 -2.04 -12.51 -9.59
CA ALA A 3 -2.70 -12.45 -10.89
C ALA A 3 -3.27 -11.04 -11.18
N ILE A 4 -3.87 -10.42 -10.17
CA ILE A 4 -4.42 -9.07 -10.26
C ILE A 4 -3.29 -8.03 -10.36
N LEU A 5 -2.22 -8.19 -9.56
CA LEU A 5 -1.04 -7.31 -9.67
C LEU A 5 -0.44 -7.36 -11.08
N ASN A 6 -0.25 -8.55 -11.63
CA ASN A 6 0.26 -8.71 -12.98
C ASN A 6 -0.66 -8.05 -14.01
N GLN A 7 -1.98 -8.30 -13.94
CA GLN A 7 -2.96 -7.68 -14.83
C GLN A 7 -2.92 -6.15 -14.78
N ILE A 8 -2.86 -5.56 -13.58
CA ILE A 8 -2.78 -4.10 -13.40
C ILE A 8 -1.53 -3.56 -14.09
N PHE A 9 -0.37 -4.16 -13.86
CA PHE A 9 0.87 -3.72 -14.51
C PHE A 9 0.84 -3.95 -16.02
N ASP A 10 0.34 -5.08 -16.51
CA ASP A 10 0.21 -5.34 -17.95
C ASP A 10 -0.67 -4.29 -18.64
N THR A 11 -1.71 -3.81 -17.96
CA THR A 11 -2.68 -2.86 -18.52
C THR A 11 -2.23 -1.41 -18.38
N LEU A 12 -1.67 -1.04 -17.23
CA LEU A 12 -1.52 0.36 -16.82
C LEU A 12 -0.07 0.81 -16.66
N SER A 13 0.93 -0.03 -16.91
CA SER A 13 2.32 0.32 -16.61
C SER A 13 2.73 1.66 -17.24
N ASP A 14 2.31 2.01 -18.45
CA ASP A 14 2.70 3.30 -19.07
C ASP A 14 1.99 4.54 -18.48
N LYS A 15 1.00 4.34 -17.62
CA LYS A 15 0.18 5.40 -17.02
C LYS A 15 0.56 5.70 -15.57
N ILE A 16 1.38 4.85 -14.95
CA ILE A 16 1.83 5.03 -13.56
C ILE A 16 2.76 6.27 -13.47
N LYS A 17 2.53 7.12 -12.46
CA LYS A 17 3.28 8.37 -12.20
C LYS A 17 3.80 8.51 -10.77
N ILE A 18 3.11 7.89 -9.82
CA ILE A 18 3.49 7.81 -8.41
C ILE A 18 3.10 6.43 -7.87
N GLY A 19 3.87 5.92 -6.91
CA GLY A 19 3.55 4.68 -6.20
C GLY A 19 3.15 4.95 -4.76
N HIS A 20 2.15 4.22 -4.28
CA HIS A 20 1.75 4.25 -2.87
C HIS A 20 2.09 2.88 -2.27
N ALA A 21 2.82 2.89 -1.16
CA ALA A 21 3.09 1.73 -0.33
C ALA A 21 2.06 1.72 0.81
N LYS A 22 0.99 0.97 0.58
CA LYS A 22 0.06 0.50 1.61
C LYS A 22 -0.12 -1.00 1.44
N ASP A 23 -0.43 -1.68 2.53
CA ASP A 23 -0.61 -3.12 2.52
C ASP A 23 -2.10 -3.50 2.52
N VAL A 24 -2.37 -4.79 2.40
CA VAL A 24 -3.72 -5.32 2.39
C VAL A 24 -3.74 -6.69 3.05
N LYS A 25 -4.69 -6.94 3.94
CA LYS A 25 -4.93 -8.28 4.51
C LYS A 25 -6.40 -8.48 4.79
N ARG A 26 -6.81 -9.72 5.03
CA ARG A 26 -8.20 -9.99 5.38
C ARG A 26 -8.53 -9.46 6.78
N SER A 27 -9.68 -8.82 6.92
CA SER A 27 -10.27 -8.53 8.23
C SER A 27 -10.54 -9.85 8.93
N GLY A 28 -10.15 -9.94 10.19
CA GLY A 28 -10.43 -11.11 11.03
C GLY A 28 -11.89 -11.18 11.43
N THR A 29 -12.15 -11.38 12.73
CA THR A 29 -13.52 -11.35 13.28
C THR A 29 -14.10 -9.94 13.38
N ASP A 30 -13.24 -8.93 13.42
CA ASP A 30 -13.62 -7.53 13.46
C ASP A 30 -13.85 -6.99 12.04
N LYS A 31 -15.13 -6.88 11.68
CA LYS A 31 -15.61 -6.31 10.41
C LYS A 31 -16.19 -4.91 10.60
N SER A 32 -15.94 -4.29 11.75
CA SER A 32 -16.44 -2.95 12.03
C SER A 32 -15.82 -1.94 11.07
N GLU A 33 -16.58 -0.91 10.70
CA GLU A 33 -16.06 0.19 9.90
C GLU A 33 -15.01 0.96 10.72
N LYS A 34 -13.76 0.92 10.27
CA LYS A 34 -12.66 1.68 10.88
C LYS A 34 -12.57 3.03 10.21
N HIS A 35 -12.70 4.10 11.00
CA HIS A 35 -12.52 5.47 10.56
C HIS A 35 -11.01 5.77 10.62
N ALA A 36 -10.44 6.20 9.49
CA ALA A 36 -9.10 6.80 9.53
C ALA A 36 -9.25 8.14 10.26
N ASP A 37 -8.58 8.30 11.40
CA ASP A 37 -8.49 9.60 12.07
C ASP A 37 -7.47 10.46 11.32
N ILE A 38 -7.99 11.30 10.42
CA ILE A 38 -7.21 12.23 9.60
C ILE A 38 -7.12 13.63 10.23
N GLY A 39 -7.51 13.77 11.51
CA GLY A 39 -7.37 15.03 12.25
C GLY A 39 -8.33 16.15 11.82
N ASP A 40 -9.42 15.81 11.15
CA ASP A 40 -10.48 16.77 10.76
C ASP A 40 -11.86 16.15 11.08
N GLU A 41 -12.58 16.76 12.03
CA GLU A 41 -13.94 16.37 12.41
C GLU A 41 -14.96 16.52 11.26
N THR A 42 -14.57 17.18 10.17
CA THR A 42 -15.38 17.42 8.97
C THR A 42 -14.88 16.67 7.72
N ALA A 43 -13.94 15.75 7.89
CA ALA A 43 -13.39 14.97 6.78
C ALA A 43 -14.49 14.30 5.94
N SER A 44 -14.57 14.70 4.67
CA SER A 44 -15.52 14.20 3.66
C SER A 44 -15.69 12.67 3.70
N GLU A 45 -16.91 12.15 3.48
CA GLU A 45 -17.23 10.72 3.36
C GLU A 45 -16.40 9.96 2.29
N SER A 46 -15.65 10.67 1.46
CA SER A 46 -14.64 10.11 0.55
C SER A 46 -13.36 9.63 1.26
N HIS A 47 -13.14 10.06 2.51
CA HIS A 47 -12.00 9.66 3.34
C HIS A 47 -12.32 8.60 4.39
N THR A 48 -13.61 8.26 4.56
CA THR A 48 -14.01 6.94 5.05
C THR A 48 -13.75 5.95 3.92
N PHE A 49 -12.49 5.50 3.79
CA PHE A 49 -12.20 4.35 2.95
C PHE A 49 -12.82 3.14 3.62
N ARG A 50 -14.05 2.86 3.20
CA ARG A 50 -14.95 1.81 3.67
C ARG A 50 -14.13 0.59 4.05
N GLY A 51 -14.29 0.14 5.29
CA GLY A 51 -14.01 -1.24 5.63
C GLY A 51 -14.62 -2.08 4.52
N VAL A 52 -13.81 -2.83 3.80
CA VAL A 52 -14.29 -3.63 2.66
C VAL A 52 -15.05 -4.87 3.18
N GLY A 53 -15.61 -4.77 4.40
CA GLY A 53 -16.07 -5.82 5.30
C GLY A 53 -14.94 -6.78 5.70
N GLU A 54 -14.33 -7.37 4.69
CA GLU A 54 -13.41 -8.50 4.75
C GLU A 54 -11.94 -8.11 4.59
N ILE A 55 -11.60 -6.83 4.49
CA ILE A 55 -10.23 -6.37 4.19
C ILE A 55 -9.81 -5.18 5.06
N GLU A 56 -8.61 -5.26 5.63
CA GLU A 56 -7.88 -4.19 6.31
C GLU A 56 -6.76 -3.66 5.41
N LEU A 57 -6.47 -2.36 5.55
CA LEU A 57 -5.40 -1.67 4.82
C LEU A 57 -4.35 -1.15 5.80
N PRO A 58 -3.43 -1.98 6.30
CA PRO A 58 -2.41 -1.54 7.23
C PRO A 58 -1.18 -0.95 6.50
N ALA A 59 -0.26 -0.39 7.28
CA ALA A 59 1.04 0.04 6.78
C ALA A 59 1.84 -1.11 6.12
N PRO A 60 2.77 -0.80 5.20
CA PRO A 60 3.60 -1.80 4.50
C PRO A 60 4.27 -2.82 5.42
N GLY A 61 4.20 -4.09 5.05
CA GLY A 61 4.83 -5.20 5.77
C GLY A 61 4.02 -5.72 6.96
N LEU A 62 2.77 -5.28 7.09
CA LEU A 62 1.82 -5.76 8.10
C LEU A 62 0.64 -6.54 7.49
N GLY A 63 0.62 -6.68 6.17
CA GLY A 63 -0.39 -7.44 5.43
C GLY A 63 0.20 -8.52 4.53
N GLU A 64 -0.50 -8.81 3.44
CA GLU A 64 -0.28 -9.95 2.56
C GLU A 64 0.09 -9.52 1.12
N LEU A 65 0.33 -8.23 0.87
CA LEU A 65 0.76 -7.78 -0.46
C LEU A 65 2.14 -8.37 -0.80
N ASP A 66 2.27 -8.98 -1.97
CA ASP A 66 3.57 -9.39 -2.51
C ASP A 66 4.34 -8.17 -3.01
N TYR A 67 5.09 -7.55 -2.08
CA TYR A 67 5.98 -6.43 -2.37
C TYR A 67 7.12 -6.78 -3.32
N ASP A 68 7.56 -8.04 -3.34
CA ASP A 68 8.66 -8.45 -4.22
C ASP A 68 8.18 -8.45 -5.68
N LEU A 69 7.01 -9.02 -5.93
CA LEU A 69 6.37 -8.93 -7.25
C LEU A 69 6.05 -7.48 -7.60
N TYR A 70 5.45 -6.72 -6.67
CA TYR A 70 5.08 -5.33 -6.90
C TYR A 70 6.27 -4.48 -7.37
N PHE A 71 7.38 -4.47 -6.61
CA PHE A 71 8.55 -3.67 -6.96
C PHE A 71 9.27 -4.19 -8.20
N LYS A 72 9.38 -5.52 -8.37
CA LYS A 72 9.93 -6.10 -9.60
C LYS A 72 9.15 -5.68 -10.84
N ARG A 73 7.82 -5.59 -10.76
CA ARG A 73 6.96 -5.14 -11.87
C ARG A 73 7.07 -3.63 -12.09
N LEU A 74 7.07 -2.84 -11.03
CA LEU A 74 7.18 -1.38 -11.08
C LEU A 74 8.51 -0.93 -11.69
N ALA A 75 9.61 -1.53 -11.25
CA ALA A 75 10.97 -1.26 -11.72
C ALA A 75 11.17 -1.38 -13.23
N LYS A 76 10.40 -2.27 -13.90
CA LYS A 76 10.56 -2.51 -15.34
C LYS A 76 10.39 -1.25 -16.18
N LYS A 77 9.51 -0.33 -15.77
CA LYS A 77 9.28 0.94 -16.47
C LYS A 77 9.57 2.16 -15.60
N HIS A 78 9.55 2.02 -14.28
CA HIS A 78 9.62 3.14 -13.33
C HIS A 78 10.60 2.88 -12.18
N PRO A 79 11.91 2.70 -12.46
CA PRO A 79 12.88 2.36 -11.42
C PRO A 79 13.08 3.44 -10.35
N ASN A 80 12.84 4.73 -10.68
CA ASN A 80 13.06 5.86 -9.77
C ASN A 80 11.75 6.58 -9.39
N ILE A 81 10.63 5.86 -9.35
CA ILE A 81 9.34 6.48 -9.07
C ILE A 81 9.23 6.96 -7.62
N PRO A 82 8.63 8.14 -7.36
CA PRO A 82 8.32 8.55 -5.99
C PRO A 82 7.37 7.55 -5.32
N MET A 83 7.69 7.19 -4.07
CA MET A 83 6.90 6.28 -3.24
C MET A 83 6.38 7.02 -2.00
N ILE A 84 5.06 7.01 -1.78
CA ILE A 84 4.43 7.50 -0.56
C ILE A 84 4.11 6.31 0.34
N ILE A 85 4.51 6.34 1.61
CA ILE A 85 4.15 5.34 2.62
C ILE A 85 2.90 5.83 3.35
N GLU A 86 1.84 5.02 3.41
CA GLU A 86 0.53 5.41 3.95
C GLU A 86 0.00 4.39 4.97
N HIS A 87 -1.09 4.75 5.66
CA HIS A 87 -1.78 3.92 6.68
C HIS A 87 -0.97 3.63 7.95
N LEU A 88 -0.25 4.64 8.43
CA LEU A 88 0.59 4.57 9.62
C LEU A 88 0.52 5.84 10.46
N ASP A 89 0.72 5.68 11.76
CA ASP A 89 0.95 6.78 12.69
C ASP A 89 2.43 7.19 12.68
N GLU A 90 2.75 8.37 13.21
CA GLU A 90 4.11 8.92 13.22
C GLU A 90 5.13 7.97 13.88
N ALA A 91 4.73 7.27 14.94
CA ALA A 91 5.59 6.32 15.64
C ALA A 91 6.00 5.11 14.78
N ASP A 92 5.21 4.75 13.75
CA ASP A 92 5.48 3.59 12.90
C ASP A 92 6.28 3.95 11.63
N VAL A 93 6.50 5.25 11.37
CA VAL A 93 7.28 5.75 10.22
C VAL A 93 8.66 5.06 10.11
N PRO A 94 9.46 4.92 11.18
CA PRO A 94 10.77 4.28 11.08
C PRO A 94 10.69 2.81 10.64
N ARG A 95 9.69 2.05 11.11
CA ARG A 95 9.50 0.63 10.76
C ARG A 95 9.08 0.51 9.30
N ALA A 96 8.04 1.23 8.89
CA ALA A 96 7.51 1.16 7.54
C ALA A 96 8.56 1.59 6.51
N LYS A 97 9.30 2.67 6.79
CA LYS A 97 10.42 3.10 5.95
C LYS A 97 11.48 2.02 5.82
N LYS A 98 11.92 1.42 6.94
CA LYS A 98 12.93 0.35 6.92
C LYS A 98 12.47 -0.85 6.08
N PHE A 99 11.19 -1.23 6.17
CA PHE A 99 10.62 -2.30 5.38
C PHE A 99 10.66 -1.99 3.88
N VAL A 100 10.16 -0.82 3.46
CA VAL A 100 10.13 -0.40 2.06
C VAL A 100 11.54 -0.26 1.49
N ASP A 101 12.45 0.43 2.19
CA ASP A 101 13.85 0.57 1.79
C ASP A 101 14.53 -0.81 1.62
N GLY A 102 14.26 -1.74 2.55
CA GLY A 102 14.80 -3.10 2.48
C GLY A 102 14.31 -3.86 1.24
N LYS A 103 13.02 -3.75 0.92
CA LYS A 103 12.44 -4.35 -0.28
C LYS A 103 13.00 -3.74 -1.56
N LEU A 104 13.07 -2.40 -1.65
CA LEU A 104 13.65 -1.71 -2.81
C LEU A 104 15.10 -2.16 -3.06
N ARG A 105 15.94 -2.16 -2.02
CA ARG A 105 17.34 -2.61 -2.11
C ARG A 105 17.47 -4.06 -2.58
N ALA A 106 16.59 -4.95 -2.12
CA ALA A 106 16.60 -6.35 -2.53
C ALA A 106 16.33 -6.55 -4.04
N HIS A 107 15.69 -5.57 -4.69
CA HIS A 107 15.41 -5.56 -6.13
C HIS A 107 16.32 -4.59 -6.92
N GLY A 108 17.35 -4.03 -6.27
CA GLY A 108 18.31 -3.13 -6.92
C GLY A 108 17.77 -1.73 -7.22
N LEU A 109 16.80 -1.27 -6.42
CA LEU A 109 16.18 0.06 -6.48
C LEU A 109 16.63 0.95 -5.33
#